data_AF-A0A2S8WTT2-F1
#
_entry.id   AF-A0A2S8WTT2-F1
#
_cell.length_a   1.000
_cell.length_b   1.000
_cell.length_c   1.000
_cell.angle_alpha   90.00
_cell.angle_beta   90.00
_cell.angle_gamma   90.00
#
_symmetry.space_group_name_H-M   'P 1'
#
loop_
_entity.id
_entity.type
_entity.pdbx_description
1 polymer ?
#
loop_
_entity_poly.entity_id
_entity_poly.type
_entity_poly.pdbx_seq_one_letter_code
_entity_poly.pdbx_strand_id
1 'polypeptide(L)'
;MSKKNKSVAKKAKQGHPARSAKAAKIISIDEFRARNSGDEILTSFAKWIRSNSSLNAMGDPVPALQKFLTVYSESGAVDHTASLFPSSLVAALSRMQEECSTADFEFILHVVLGYALFLSATERWNASEEQFDAVQEVIMDFVDEAADDEFDDRVLVVPALDQNTTYRTLSQLALARRVIAFMQWFGAKRDVTSKGVLTRKDIEGAAAALDVSAIGVASNATPPGVEPEGPLRVSSAVDVQRLDLYWEALAALGVIELSATKAILHDPRVGLEGTEYEVMSIALLRDLALVIYTRFCNLGQPLDEEFDELDDEEEFDDSGTGELIGALLLEAAYEDGYPVEDLRMVTQTLAGDDQLEIMAAEAAFEIMAAEGLIDIGENYAIPPVFKKTIAFLLAEPAECEIEYEDPADEDIEYAGAH
;
A
#
# COMPACT_ATOMS: atom_id res chain seq x y z
N MET A 1 13.55 -22.60 83.87
CA MET A 1 13.37 -23.85 83.10
C MET A 1 13.11 -23.50 81.64
N SER A 2 13.51 -24.39 80.71
CA SER A 2 13.40 -24.34 79.23
C SER A 2 14.18 -23.23 78.51
N LYS A 3 15.43 -23.44 78.11
CA LYS A 3 16.02 -24.25 77.00
C LYS A 3 15.99 -23.56 75.62
N LYS A 4 17.15 -22.99 75.29
CA LYS A 4 17.67 -22.60 73.97
C LYS A 4 17.55 -23.73 72.94
N ASN A 5 17.11 -23.41 71.73
CA ASN A 5 17.42 -24.20 70.53
C ASN A 5 18.23 -23.35 69.54
N LYS A 6 19.44 -23.85 69.24
CA LYS A 6 20.38 -23.33 68.25
C LYS A 6 19.93 -23.77 66.85
N SER A 7 19.89 -22.85 65.88
CA SER A 7 19.76 -23.19 64.46
C SER A 7 21.07 -23.79 63.95
N VAL A 8 20.97 -24.95 63.28
CA VAL A 8 22.08 -25.69 62.68
C VAL A 8 22.13 -25.34 61.19
N ALA A 9 23.27 -24.80 60.75
CA ALA A 9 23.60 -24.57 59.35
C ALA A 9 23.66 -25.91 58.59
N LYS A 10 22.80 -26.08 57.58
CA LYS A 10 22.87 -27.22 56.64
C LYS A 10 23.91 -26.92 55.56
N LYS A 11 25.01 -27.68 55.58
CA LYS A 11 25.99 -27.79 54.49
C LYS A 11 25.29 -28.30 53.22
N ALA A 12 25.40 -27.55 52.12
CA ALA A 12 25.08 -28.02 50.78
C ALA A 12 26.05 -29.15 50.39
N LYS A 13 25.51 -30.32 50.03
CA LYS A 13 26.29 -31.43 49.45
C LYS A 13 26.57 -31.11 47.98
N GLN A 14 27.84 -31.01 47.63
CA GLN A 14 28.33 -31.09 46.25
C GLN A 14 27.81 -32.38 45.60
N GLY A 15 26.99 -32.24 44.55
CA GLY A 15 26.63 -33.33 43.65
C GLY A 15 27.77 -33.61 42.68
N HIS A 16 28.06 -34.89 42.45
CA HIS A 16 29.05 -35.41 41.52
C HIS A 16 28.88 -34.90 40.07
N PRO A 17 29.96 -34.55 39.34
CA PRO A 17 29.90 -34.01 37.98
C PRO A 17 29.87 -35.12 36.92
N ALA A 18 29.00 -36.12 37.06
CA ALA A 18 28.94 -37.27 36.13
C ALA A 18 27.53 -37.67 35.68
N ARG A 19 26.55 -36.75 35.80
CA ARG A 19 25.18 -36.93 35.26
C ARG A 19 24.69 -35.72 34.46
N SER A 20 25.60 -35.08 33.72
CA SER A 20 25.22 -34.36 32.51
C SER A 20 24.95 -35.42 31.45
N ALA A 21 23.72 -35.93 31.42
CA ALA A 21 23.24 -36.67 30.28
C ALA A 21 23.27 -35.71 29.10
N LYS A 22 24.07 -36.04 28.08
CA LYS A 22 24.02 -35.43 26.74
C LYS A 22 22.56 -35.11 26.42
N ALA A 23 22.25 -33.83 26.23
CA ALA A 23 21.00 -33.44 25.61
C ALA A 23 20.88 -34.28 24.34
N ALA A 24 19.91 -35.20 24.32
CA ALA A 24 19.61 -35.96 23.13
C ALA A 24 19.30 -34.92 22.05
N LYS A 25 20.12 -34.90 21.00
CA LYS A 25 19.88 -34.09 19.81
C LYS A 25 18.51 -34.54 19.29
N ILE A 26 17.46 -33.76 19.56
CA ILE A 26 16.12 -34.01 19.03
C ILE A 26 16.25 -33.70 17.54
N ILE A 27 16.54 -34.74 16.78
CA ILE A 27 16.57 -34.73 15.32
C ILE A 27 15.10 -34.61 14.91
N SER A 28 14.74 -33.60 14.11
CA SER A 28 13.35 -33.50 13.64
C SER A 28 13.01 -34.74 12.81
N ILE A 29 11.72 -35.10 12.79
CA ILE A 29 11.22 -36.26 12.03
C ILE A 29 11.67 -36.20 10.56
N ASP A 30 11.93 -35.01 10.04
CA ASP A 30 12.31 -34.75 8.64
C ASP A 30 13.82 -34.90 8.43
N GLU A 31 14.67 -34.49 9.38
CA GLU A 31 16.10 -34.85 9.37
C GLU A 31 16.25 -36.37 9.51
N PHE A 32 15.29 -37.06 10.15
CA PHE A 32 15.24 -38.53 10.17
C PHE A 32 14.76 -39.12 8.83
N ARG A 33 13.77 -38.51 8.15
CA ARG A 33 13.27 -38.95 6.83
C ARG A 33 14.28 -38.72 5.71
N ALA A 34 14.87 -37.53 5.62
CA ALA A 34 15.92 -37.18 4.64
C ALA A 34 17.20 -38.01 4.84
N ARG A 35 17.56 -38.31 6.10
CA ARG A 35 18.67 -39.20 6.41
C ARG A 35 18.38 -40.67 6.09
N ASN A 36 17.11 -41.08 6.08
CA ASN A 36 16.68 -42.41 5.66
C ASN A 36 16.55 -42.56 4.14
N SER A 37 16.30 -41.49 3.39
CA SER A 37 16.30 -41.51 1.92
C SER A 37 17.71 -41.48 1.31
N GLY A 38 18.73 -41.17 2.11
CA GLY A 38 20.12 -41.13 1.66
C GLY A 38 20.48 -39.89 0.85
N ASP A 39 19.59 -38.88 0.83
CA ASP A 39 19.79 -37.68 0.04
C ASP A 39 20.46 -36.57 0.87
N GLU A 40 21.78 -36.49 0.72
CA GLU A 40 22.63 -35.51 1.41
C GLU A 40 22.28 -34.07 1.02
N ILE A 41 21.75 -33.83 -0.20
CA ILE A 41 21.43 -32.49 -0.67
C ILE A 41 20.19 -31.93 0.02
N LEU A 42 19.11 -32.72 0.09
CA LEU A 42 17.87 -32.32 0.77
C LEU A 42 18.09 -32.10 2.27
N THR A 43 18.92 -32.93 2.89
CA THR A 43 19.30 -32.75 4.30
C THR A 43 20.06 -31.44 4.52
N SER A 44 20.96 -31.10 3.59
CA SER A 44 21.74 -29.86 3.65
C SER A 44 20.87 -28.62 3.40
N PHE A 45 19.96 -28.71 2.43
CA PHE A 45 18.97 -27.67 2.12
C PHE A 45 18.05 -27.38 3.30
N ALA A 46 17.45 -28.42 3.90
CA ALA A 46 16.59 -28.27 5.08
C ALA A 46 17.30 -27.58 6.26
N LYS A 47 18.60 -27.88 6.44
CA LYS A 47 19.41 -27.23 7.47
C LYS A 47 19.70 -25.76 7.11
N TRP A 48 19.98 -25.47 5.84
CA TRP A 48 20.25 -24.12 5.37
C TRP A 48 19.02 -23.22 5.47
N ILE A 49 17.84 -23.69 5.04
CA ILE A 49 16.59 -22.93 5.10
C ILE A 49 16.26 -22.51 6.54
N ARG A 50 16.43 -23.40 7.53
CA ARG A 50 16.22 -23.06 8.95
C ARG A 50 17.09 -21.92 9.47
N SER A 51 18.22 -21.64 8.83
CA SER A 51 19.17 -20.60 9.25
C SER A 51 19.12 -19.35 8.38
N ASN A 52 18.55 -19.40 7.18
CA ASN A 52 18.68 -18.34 6.19
C ASN A 52 17.36 -17.93 5.53
N SER A 53 16.21 -18.52 5.91
CA SER A 53 14.93 -18.23 5.27
C SER A 53 13.75 -18.41 6.23
N SER A 54 12.67 -17.68 5.97
CA SER A 54 11.36 -17.78 6.64
C SER A 54 10.46 -18.88 6.05
N LEU A 55 10.89 -19.61 5.01
CA LEU A 55 10.05 -20.59 4.30
C LEU A 55 9.38 -21.66 5.19
N ASN A 56 9.98 -22.00 6.34
CA ASN A 56 9.36 -22.93 7.30
C ASN A 56 8.08 -22.38 7.98
N ALA A 57 7.84 -21.06 7.91
CA ALA A 57 6.62 -20.44 8.42
C ALA A 57 5.44 -20.65 7.45
N MET A 58 5.71 -20.77 6.15
CA MET A 58 4.72 -20.98 5.09
C MET A 58 4.36 -22.46 4.93
N GLY A 59 5.33 -23.37 5.08
CA GLY A 59 5.10 -24.80 4.92
C GLY A 59 6.34 -25.66 5.16
N ASP A 60 6.28 -26.94 4.79
CA ASP A 60 7.45 -27.82 4.79
C ASP A 60 8.15 -27.75 3.41
N PRO A 61 9.34 -27.13 3.33
CA PRO A 61 10.01 -26.90 2.05
C PRO A 61 10.60 -28.19 1.45
N VAL A 62 10.84 -29.24 2.24
CA VAL A 62 11.49 -30.47 1.74
C VAL A 62 10.56 -31.27 0.82
N PRO A 63 9.29 -31.56 1.19
CA PRO A 63 8.33 -32.19 0.28
C PRO A 63 8.06 -31.37 -0.99
N ALA A 64 7.96 -30.04 -0.87
CA ALA A 64 7.75 -29.15 -2.01
C ALA A 64 8.92 -29.24 -3.00
N LEU A 65 10.16 -29.14 -2.49
CA LEU A 65 11.36 -29.30 -3.32
C LEU A 65 11.44 -30.70 -3.95
N GLN A 66 11.12 -31.76 -3.20
CA GLN A 66 11.11 -33.12 -3.74
C GLN A 66 10.10 -33.29 -4.88
N LYS A 67 8.90 -32.71 -4.72
CA LYS A 67 7.87 -32.70 -5.76
C LYS A 67 8.38 -31.99 -7.01
N PHE A 68 8.94 -30.79 -6.85
CA PHE A 68 9.56 -30.04 -7.95
C PHE A 68 10.67 -30.82 -8.65
N LEU A 69 11.66 -31.32 -7.92
CA LEU A 69 12.79 -32.06 -8.50
C LEU A 69 12.33 -33.32 -9.26
N THR A 70 11.24 -33.95 -8.80
CA THR A 70 10.62 -35.08 -9.50
C THR A 70 10.08 -34.63 -10.86
N VAL A 71 9.23 -33.60 -10.90
CA VAL A 71 8.66 -33.07 -12.15
C VAL A 71 9.77 -32.56 -13.08
N TYR A 72 10.74 -31.84 -12.53
CA TYR A 72 11.87 -31.30 -13.27
C TYR A 72 12.75 -32.39 -13.90
N SER A 73 12.93 -33.54 -13.22
CA SER A 73 13.65 -34.68 -13.79
C SER A 73 12.91 -35.32 -14.97
N GLU A 74 11.57 -35.28 -14.98
CA GLU A 74 10.74 -35.79 -16.07
C GLU A 74 10.82 -34.91 -17.33
N SER A 75 11.18 -33.63 -17.18
CA SER A 75 11.39 -32.68 -18.29
C SER A 75 12.66 -32.93 -19.10
N GLY A 76 13.46 -33.95 -18.75
CA GLY A 76 14.61 -34.41 -19.55
C GLY A 76 15.98 -33.87 -19.11
N ALA A 77 16.09 -33.26 -17.93
CA ALA A 77 17.36 -32.76 -17.38
C ALA A 77 18.27 -33.91 -16.89
N VAL A 78 19.54 -33.90 -17.32
CA VAL A 78 20.51 -34.99 -17.08
C VAL A 78 21.17 -34.89 -15.69
N ASP A 79 21.28 -33.69 -15.13
CA ASP A 79 21.70 -33.42 -13.75
C ASP A 79 20.77 -32.34 -13.17
N HIS A 80 19.97 -32.71 -12.17
CA HIS A 80 18.92 -31.87 -11.58
C HIS A 80 19.21 -31.48 -10.13
N THR A 81 20.40 -31.84 -9.62
CA THR A 81 20.74 -31.64 -8.21
C THR A 81 21.73 -30.50 -7.98
N ALA A 82 22.44 -30.06 -9.02
CA ALA A 82 23.48 -29.04 -8.92
C ALA A 82 23.38 -27.92 -9.98
N SER A 83 22.50 -28.08 -10.97
CA SER A 83 22.14 -27.04 -11.93
C SER A 83 20.67 -27.13 -12.31
N LEU A 84 20.10 -25.96 -12.60
CA LEU A 84 18.79 -25.80 -13.21
C LEU A 84 18.97 -25.18 -14.59
N PHE A 85 18.28 -25.69 -15.60
CA PHE A 85 18.30 -25.20 -16.97
C PHE A 85 16.99 -24.45 -17.23
N PRO A 86 17.03 -23.19 -17.69
CA PRO A 86 15.83 -22.36 -17.84
C PRO A 86 14.70 -23.05 -18.61
N SER A 87 14.98 -23.68 -19.75
CA SER A 87 13.94 -24.36 -20.54
C SER A 87 13.30 -25.57 -19.85
N SER A 88 14.07 -26.33 -19.06
CA SER A 88 13.54 -27.45 -18.28
C SER A 88 12.80 -26.97 -17.04
N LEU A 89 13.22 -25.82 -16.51
CA LEU A 89 12.60 -25.15 -15.36
C LEU A 89 11.22 -24.64 -15.74
N VAL A 90 11.11 -23.88 -16.84
CA VAL A 90 9.82 -23.45 -17.41
C VAL A 90 8.88 -24.63 -17.61
N ALA A 91 9.34 -25.69 -18.28
CA ALA A 91 8.50 -26.87 -18.52
C ALA A 91 8.03 -27.56 -17.23
N ALA A 92 8.86 -27.57 -16.18
CA ALA A 92 8.49 -28.14 -14.89
C ALA A 92 7.51 -27.23 -14.13
N LEU A 93 7.76 -25.92 -14.10
CA LEU A 93 6.93 -24.94 -13.42
C LEU A 93 5.56 -24.82 -14.07
N SER A 94 5.46 -24.66 -15.39
CA SER A 94 4.16 -24.63 -16.09
C SER A 94 3.33 -25.88 -15.81
N ARG A 95 3.96 -27.06 -15.78
CA ARG A 95 3.25 -28.30 -15.44
C ARG A 95 2.78 -28.32 -13.98
N MET A 96 3.58 -27.78 -13.06
CA MET A 96 3.19 -27.68 -11.66
C MET A 96 2.09 -26.64 -11.42
N GLN A 97 2.09 -25.54 -12.17
CA GLN A 97 0.99 -24.56 -12.18
C GLN A 97 -0.33 -25.22 -12.56
N GLU A 98 -0.34 -26.10 -13.57
CA GLU A 98 -1.53 -26.87 -13.98
C GLU A 98 -1.96 -27.96 -12.96
N GLU A 99 -1.00 -28.58 -12.25
CA GLU A 99 -1.26 -29.75 -11.39
C GLU A 99 -1.48 -29.42 -9.89
N CYS A 100 -1.12 -28.21 -9.44
CA CYS A 100 -1.18 -27.79 -8.04
C CYS A 100 -2.32 -26.79 -7.78
N SER A 101 -2.67 -26.58 -6.51
CA SER A 101 -3.44 -25.38 -6.15
C SER A 101 -2.54 -24.15 -6.23
N THR A 102 -3.11 -22.95 -6.43
CA THR A 102 -2.36 -21.68 -6.51
C THR A 102 -1.42 -21.50 -5.30
N ALA A 103 -1.95 -21.62 -4.08
CA ALA A 103 -1.16 -21.52 -2.85
C ALA A 103 -0.04 -22.57 -2.74
N ASP A 104 -0.28 -23.81 -3.20
CA ASP A 104 0.79 -24.83 -3.24
C ASP A 104 1.85 -24.50 -4.28
N PHE A 105 1.46 -23.95 -5.43
CA PHE A 105 2.36 -23.57 -6.52
C PHE A 105 3.23 -22.37 -6.12
N GLU A 106 2.64 -21.33 -5.54
CA GLU A 106 3.35 -20.17 -5.02
C GLU A 106 4.39 -20.56 -3.96
N PHE A 107 4.00 -21.42 -3.01
CA PHE A 107 4.96 -21.96 -2.03
C PHE A 107 6.09 -22.74 -2.70
N ILE A 108 5.81 -23.49 -3.77
CA ILE A 108 6.81 -24.21 -4.54
C ILE A 108 7.77 -23.23 -5.24
N LEU A 109 7.29 -22.14 -5.84
CA LEU A 109 8.15 -21.12 -6.46
C LEU A 109 9.16 -20.55 -5.47
N HIS A 110 8.69 -20.15 -4.28
CA HIS A 110 9.56 -19.68 -3.21
C HIS A 110 10.58 -20.74 -2.76
N VAL A 111 10.17 -22.01 -2.68
CA VAL A 111 11.07 -23.12 -2.35
C VAL A 111 12.11 -23.36 -3.44
N VAL A 112 11.75 -23.24 -4.71
CA VAL A 112 12.66 -23.40 -5.85
C VAL A 112 13.68 -22.26 -5.91
N LEU A 113 13.24 -21.02 -5.69
CA LEU A 113 14.13 -19.85 -5.55
C LEU A 113 15.09 -20.06 -4.37
N GLY A 114 14.56 -20.46 -3.21
CA GLY A 114 15.36 -20.79 -2.04
C GLY A 114 16.37 -21.91 -2.30
N TYR A 115 16.03 -22.88 -3.14
CA TYR A 115 16.94 -23.96 -3.53
C TYR A 115 18.06 -23.48 -4.47
N ALA A 116 17.75 -22.63 -5.46
CA ALA A 116 18.77 -22.00 -6.29
C ALA A 116 19.77 -21.18 -5.44
N LEU A 117 19.25 -20.34 -4.54
CA LEU A 117 20.07 -19.56 -3.60
C LEU A 117 20.92 -20.45 -2.69
N PHE A 118 20.37 -21.57 -2.21
CA PHE A 118 21.12 -22.57 -1.44
C PHE A 118 22.28 -23.17 -2.25
N LEU A 119 22.06 -23.54 -3.51
CA LEU A 119 23.10 -24.10 -4.37
C LEU A 119 24.23 -23.08 -4.59
N SER A 120 23.90 -21.81 -4.83
CA SER A 120 24.87 -20.73 -4.96
C SER A 120 25.64 -20.49 -3.66
N ALA A 121 24.94 -20.26 -2.55
CA ALA A 121 25.55 -19.95 -1.24
C ALA A 121 26.42 -21.08 -0.67
N THR A 122 26.21 -22.32 -1.10
CA THR A 122 27.01 -23.48 -0.67
C THR A 122 28.06 -23.92 -1.69
N GLU A 123 28.31 -23.12 -2.73
CA GLU A 123 29.24 -23.42 -3.83
C GLU A 123 28.94 -24.78 -4.51
N ARG A 124 27.66 -25.14 -4.56
CA ARG A 124 27.16 -26.38 -5.19
C ARG A 124 26.58 -26.14 -6.58
N TRP A 125 26.32 -24.89 -6.94
CA TRP A 125 25.94 -24.51 -8.30
C TRP A 125 27.09 -24.84 -9.27
N ASN A 126 26.82 -25.65 -10.29
CA ASN A 126 27.84 -26.11 -11.24
C ASN A 126 27.68 -25.54 -12.66
N ALA A 127 26.71 -24.66 -12.87
CA ALA A 127 26.48 -23.94 -14.12
C ALA A 127 27.14 -22.54 -14.11
N SER A 128 26.98 -21.78 -15.19
CA SER A 128 27.51 -20.40 -15.25
C SER A 128 26.68 -19.43 -14.41
N GLU A 129 27.23 -18.25 -14.17
CA GLU A 129 26.52 -17.14 -13.48
C GLU A 129 25.36 -16.65 -14.35
N GLU A 130 25.55 -16.53 -15.67
CA GLU A 130 24.48 -16.13 -16.58
C GLU A 130 23.32 -17.14 -16.58
N GLN A 131 23.61 -18.42 -16.38
CA GLN A 131 22.57 -19.45 -16.25
C GLN A 131 21.87 -19.37 -14.87
N PHE A 132 22.57 -18.92 -13.83
CA PHE A 132 21.96 -18.69 -12.53
C PHE A 132 20.98 -17.52 -12.60
N ASP A 133 21.39 -16.41 -13.21
CA ASP A 133 20.55 -15.22 -13.40
C ASP A 133 19.31 -15.57 -14.23
N ALA A 134 19.47 -16.29 -15.35
CA ALA A 134 18.34 -16.73 -16.18
C ALA A 134 17.39 -17.71 -15.45
N VAL A 135 17.87 -18.45 -14.45
CA VAL A 135 17.00 -19.30 -13.62
C VAL A 135 16.23 -18.46 -12.61
N GLN A 136 16.86 -17.44 -12.03
CA GLN A 136 16.17 -16.51 -11.14
C GLN A 136 15.10 -15.72 -11.89
N GLU A 137 15.45 -15.19 -13.07
CA GLU A 137 14.51 -14.48 -13.97
C GLU A 137 13.28 -15.33 -14.25
N VAL A 138 13.46 -16.58 -14.71
CA VAL A 138 12.32 -17.49 -14.94
C VAL A 138 11.48 -17.70 -13.67
N ILE A 139 12.08 -17.86 -12.49
CA ILE A 139 11.29 -18.07 -11.26
C ILE A 139 10.52 -16.80 -10.90
N MET A 140 11.14 -15.62 -11.08
CA MET A 140 10.49 -14.33 -10.84
C MET A 140 9.34 -14.12 -11.81
N ASP A 141 9.50 -14.41 -13.10
CA ASP A 141 8.42 -14.34 -14.09
C ASP A 141 7.19 -15.17 -13.64
N PHE A 142 7.41 -16.38 -13.11
CA PHE A 142 6.31 -17.20 -12.57
C PHE A 142 5.76 -16.69 -11.24
N VAL A 143 6.58 -16.02 -10.41
CA VAL A 143 6.09 -15.40 -9.17
C VAL A 143 5.21 -14.21 -9.50
N ASP A 144 5.60 -13.42 -10.48
CA ASP A 144 4.84 -12.27 -10.96
C ASP A 144 3.53 -12.75 -11.62
N GLU A 145 3.58 -13.76 -12.51
CA GLU A 145 2.36 -14.37 -13.09
C GLU A 145 1.44 -14.99 -12.03
N ALA A 146 2.00 -15.65 -11.01
CA ALA A 146 1.20 -16.26 -9.95
C ALA A 146 0.63 -15.22 -8.97
N ALA A 147 1.30 -14.08 -8.80
CA ALA A 147 0.78 -12.94 -8.07
C ALA A 147 -0.37 -12.31 -8.87
N ASP A 148 -0.23 -12.15 -10.18
CA ASP A 148 -1.30 -11.64 -11.05
C ASP A 148 -2.58 -12.48 -10.92
N ASP A 149 -2.48 -13.82 -10.91
CA ASP A 149 -3.64 -14.74 -10.78
C ASP A 149 -4.43 -14.57 -9.44
N GLU A 150 -3.82 -14.10 -8.34
CA GLU A 150 -4.51 -13.90 -7.04
C GLU A 150 -5.16 -12.50 -6.93
N PHE A 151 -4.68 -11.53 -7.73
CA PHE A 151 -5.29 -10.22 -7.85
C PHE A 151 -6.41 -10.18 -8.90
N ASP A 152 -6.35 -11.00 -9.95
CA ASP A 152 -7.23 -10.93 -11.15
C ASP A 152 -8.66 -11.44 -10.92
N ASP A 153 -8.91 -12.30 -9.93
CA ASP A 153 -10.27 -12.84 -9.68
C ASP A 153 -11.18 -11.89 -8.87
N ARG A 154 -10.64 -10.79 -8.32
CA ARG A 154 -11.43 -9.87 -7.49
C ARG A 154 -12.13 -8.83 -8.35
N VAL A 155 -13.45 -8.86 -8.30
CA VAL A 155 -14.29 -7.89 -9.02
C VAL A 155 -14.54 -6.66 -8.15
N LEU A 156 -14.20 -5.48 -8.67
CA LEU A 156 -14.59 -4.21 -8.05
C LEU A 156 -16.06 -3.94 -8.33
N VAL A 157 -16.91 -4.08 -7.31
CA VAL A 157 -18.35 -3.79 -7.44
C VAL A 157 -18.63 -2.30 -7.20
N VAL A 158 -19.14 -1.62 -8.22
CA VAL A 158 -19.65 -0.23 -8.14
C VAL A 158 -21.16 -0.25 -7.92
N PRO A 159 -21.64 0.17 -6.73
CA PRO A 159 -23.05 0.04 -6.38
C PRO A 159 -23.93 1.05 -7.11
N ALA A 160 -25.13 0.62 -7.49
CA ALA A 160 -26.12 1.47 -8.16
C ALA A 160 -26.77 2.39 -7.13
N LEU A 161 -26.36 3.66 -7.11
CA LEU A 161 -26.93 4.68 -6.24
C LEU A 161 -27.83 5.63 -7.03
N ASP A 162 -29.08 5.77 -6.60
CA ASP A 162 -29.96 6.80 -7.15
C ASP A 162 -29.44 8.21 -6.81
N GLN A 163 -29.79 9.19 -7.64
CA GLN A 163 -29.28 10.56 -7.53
C GLN A 163 -29.56 11.18 -6.15
N ASN A 164 -30.73 10.94 -5.57
CA ASN A 164 -31.10 11.51 -4.27
C ASN A 164 -30.26 10.90 -3.15
N THR A 165 -30.09 9.58 -3.17
CA THR A 165 -29.22 8.86 -2.25
C THR A 165 -27.78 9.34 -2.36
N THR A 166 -27.25 9.50 -3.59
CA THR A 166 -25.91 10.03 -3.85
C THR A 166 -25.76 11.45 -3.29
N TYR A 167 -26.65 12.38 -3.66
CA TYR A 167 -26.62 13.76 -3.16
C TYR A 167 -26.67 13.82 -1.63
N ARG A 168 -27.62 13.09 -1.01
CA ARG A 168 -27.79 13.08 0.44
C ARG A 168 -26.55 12.54 1.15
N THR A 169 -25.97 11.44 0.66
CA THR A 169 -24.75 10.86 1.22
C THR A 169 -23.58 11.83 1.12
N LEU A 170 -23.31 12.36 -0.07
CA LEU A 170 -22.23 13.34 -0.29
C LEU A 170 -22.39 14.58 0.59
N SER A 171 -23.62 15.10 0.70
CA SER A 171 -23.91 16.31 1.49
C SER A 171 -23.64 16.17 3.00
N GLN A 172 -23.55 14.93 3.51
CA GLN A 172 -23.27 14.64 4.92
C GLN A 172 -21.77 14.53 5.21
N LEU A 173 -20.93 14.41 4.17
CA LEU A 173 -19.49 14.28 4.32
C LEU A 173 -18.85 15.58 4.81
N ALA A 174 -17.69 15.44 5.48
CA ALA A 174 -16.92 16.58 5.92
C ALA A 174 -16.43 17.41 4.72
N LEU A 175 -16.07 16.74 3.60
CA LEU A 175 -15.74 17.34 2.32
C LEU A 175 -16.79 18.37 1.87
N ALA A 176 -18.06 17.97 1.81
CA ALA A 176 -19.15 18.81 1.32
C ALA A 176 -19.38 20.03 2.21
N ARG A 177 -19.40 19.84 3.53
CA ARG A 177 -19.57 20.93 4.49
C ARG A 177 -18.44 21.95 4.38
N ARG A 178 -17.19 21.48 4.29
CA ARG A 178 -16.00 22.33 4.23
C ARG A 178 -15.89 23.07 2.91
N VAL A 179 -16.14 22.42 1.77
CA VAL A 179 -16.11 23.12 0.47
C VAL A 179 -17.18 24.22 0.43
N ILE A 180 -18.40 23.96 0.93
CA ILE A 180 -19.46 24.97 1.00
C ILE A 180 -19.04 26.13 1.91
N ALA A 181 -18.54 25.84 3.11
CA ALA A 181 -18.08 26.86 4.05
C ALA A 181 -16.90 27.69 3.47
N PHE A 182 -15.98 27.03 2.78
CA PHE A 182 -14.84 27.67 2.12
C PHE A 182 -15.28 28.58 0.98
N MET A 183 -16.18 28.14 0.10
CA MET A 183 -16.73 28.96 -0.98
C MET A 183 -17.52 30.16 -0.44
N GLN A 184 -18.32 29.95 0.62
CA GLN A 184 -19.03 31.04 1.29
C GLN A 184 -18.09 32.06 1.92
N TRP A 185 -17.03 31.58 2.59
CA TRP A 185 -15.99 32.46 3.11
C TRP A 185 -15.29 33.20 1.97
N PHE A 186 -14.90 32.50 0.90
CA PHE A 186 -14.15 33.08 -0.22
C PHE A 186 -14.92 34.26 -0.83
N GLY A 187 -16.22 34.11 -1.04
CA GLY A 187 -17.07 35.12 -1.66
C GLY A 187 -16.79 35.24 -3.16
N ALA A 188 -16.88 36.44 -3.73
CA ALA A 188 -16.67 36.61 -5.18
C ALA A 188 -15.18 36.65 -5.58
N LYS A 189 -14.31 37.19 -4.72
CA LYS A 189 -12.88 37.37 -5.01
C LYS A 189 -12.03 37.54 -3.76
N ARG A 190 -10.77 37.12 -3.85
CA ARG A 190 -9.76 37.28 -2.80
C ARG A 190 -8.46 37.86 -3.34
N ASP A 191 -7.71 38.53 -2.45
CA ASP A 191 -6.35 38.96 -2.75
C ASP A 191 -5.41 37.76 -2.69
N VAL A 192 -4.51 37.64 -3.66
CA VAL A 192 -3.43 36.64 -3.63
C VAL A 192 -2.07 37.32 -3.78
N THR A 193 -1.04 36.61 -3.38
CA THR A 193 0.35 36.97 -3.62
C THR A 193 0.69 36.82 -5.10
N SER A 194 1.88 37.28 -5.52
CA SER A 194 2.37 37.07 -6.89
C SER A 194 2.57 35.59 -7.26
N LYS A 195 2.56 34.69 -6.27
CA LYS A 195 2.64 33.24 -6.47
C LYS A 195 1.26 32.58 -6.56
N GLY A 196 0.17 33.35 -6.63
CA GLY A 196 -1.19 32.80 -6.65
C GLY A 196 -1.71 32.32 -5.28
N VAL A 197 -0.89 32.34 -4.23
CA VAL A 197 -1.27 31.88 -2.88
C VAL A 197 -2.01 32.98 -2.10
N LEU A 198 -2.97 32.60 -1.24
CA LEU A 198 -3.66 33.50 -0.32
C LEU A 198 -2.71 34.37 0.52
N THR A 199 -3.10 35.62 0.76
CA THR A 199 -2.30 36.52 1.59
C THR A 199 -2.35 36.14 3.07
N ARG A 200 -1.28 36.43 3.82
CA ARG A 200 -1.17 36.09 5.25
C ARG A 200 -2.34 36.58 6.12
N LYS A 201 -2.94 37.73 5.79
CA LYS A 201 -4.10 38.29 6.51
C LYS A 201 -5.37 37.46 6.34
N ASP A 202 -5.47 36.67 5.27
CA ASP A 202 -6.66 35.88 4.93
C ASP A 202 -6.56 34.44 5.45
N ILE A 203 -5.37 33.97 5.83
CA ILE A 203 -5.12 32.59 6.29
C ILE A 203 -6.07 32.19 7.44
N GLU A 204 -6.25 33.04 8.45
CA GLU A 204 -7.07 32.71 9.62
C GLU A 204 -8.53 32.44 9.24
N GLY A 205 -9.11 33.30 8.41
CA GLY A 205 -10.49 33.11 7.95
C GLY A 205 -10.63 31.91 7.02
N ALA A 206 -9.66 31.71 6.13
CA ALA A 206 -9.64 30.61 5.17
C ALA A 206 -9.55 29.25 5.87
N ALA A 207 -8.59 29.11 6.78
CA ALA A 207 -8.36 27.91 7.56
C ALA A 207 -9.56 27.61 8.48
N ALA A 208 -10.15 28.63 9.11
CA ALA A 208 -11.33 28.46 9.95
C ALA A 208 -12.55 27.91 9.17
N ALA A 209 -12.71 28.27 7.89
CA ALA A 209 -13.76 27.73 7.03
C ALA A 209 -13.59 26.22 6.74
N LEU A 210 -12.38 25.69 6.93
CA LEU A 210 -12.00 24.27 6.77
C LEU A 210 -11.78 23.56 8.11
N ASP A 211 -12.29 24.14 9.22
CA ASP A 211 -12.10 23.69 10.60
C ASP A 211 -10.64 23.57 11.05
N VAL A 212 -9.75 24.43 10.54
CA VAL A 212 -8.35 24.49 10.96
C VAL A 212 -8.06 25.79 11.69
N SER A 213 -7.50 25.68 12.89
CA SER A 213 -7.04 26.85 13.67
C SER A 213 -5.62 27.23 13.24
N ALA A 214 -5.50 28.17 12.31
CA ALA A 214 -4.21 28.68 11.83
C ALA A 214 -4.20 30.21 11.72
N ILE A 215 -3.04 30.83 11.89
CA ILE A 215 -2.85 32.28 11.73
C ILE A 215 -1.59 32.58 10.91
N GLY A 216 -1.71 33.55 9.99
CA GLY A 216 -0.58 34.03 9.19
C GLY A 216 0.32 34.98 9.99
N VAL A 217 1.61 34.68 10.09
CA VAL A 217 2.60 35.49 10.81
C VAL A 217 3.76 35.91 9.90
N ALA A 218 4.39 37.05 10.21
CA ALA A 218 5.60 37.50 9.50
C ALA A 218 6.87 36.79 10.00
N SER A 219 6.86 36.40 11.28
CA SER A 219 7.98 35.78 11.98
C SER A 219 7.43 34.89 13.10
N ASN A 220 8.25 33.94 13.56
CA ASN A 220 7.88 32.93 14.57
C ASN A 220 6.78 31.97 14.09
N ALA A 221 6.95 31.42 12.89
CA ALA A 221 6.15 30.28 12.45
C ALA A 221 6.42 29.07 13.36
N THR A 222 5.40 28.23 13.54
CA THR A 222 5.55 26.94 14.24
C THR A 222 6.48 26.06 13.43
N PRO A 223 7.56 25.50 14.01
CA PRO A 223 8.44 24.60 13.29
C PRO A 223 7.68 23.33 12.83
N PRO A 224 8.04 22.75 11.67
CA PRO A 224 7.48 21.48 11.22
C PRO A 224 7.64 20.39 12.30
N GLY A 225 6.63 19.53 12.45
CA GLY A 225 6.63 18.42 13.42
C GLY A 225 6.41 18.82 14.89
N VAL A 226 6.19 20.11 15.18
CA VAL A 226 5.89 20.58 16.54
C VAL A 226 4.38 20.80 16.70
N GLU A 227 3.76 20.07 17.63
CA GLU A 227 2.36 20.28 17.98
C GLU A 227 2.17 21.67 18.61
N PRO A 228 1.28 22.53 18.06
CA PRO A 228 1.12 23.88 18.55
C PRO A 228 0.27 23.92 19.84
N GLU A 229 0.72 24.68 20.86
CA GLU A 229 -0.06 24.98 22.09
C GLU A 229 -1.26 25.93 21.85
N GLY A 230 -1.60 26.22 20.59
CA GLY A 230 -2.61 27.19 20.16
C GLY A 230 -2.83 27.15 18.64
N PRO A 231 -3.27 28.25 18.00
CA PRO A 231 -3.40 28.30 16.54
C PRO A 231 -2.05 28.03 15.86
N LEU A 232 -2.06 27.21 14.81
CA LEU A 232 -0.88 26.94 13.98
C LEU A 232 -0.38 28.24 13.35
N ARG A 233 0.87 28.62 13.64
CA ARG A 233 1.44 29.88 13.14
C ARG A 233 2.19 29.59 11.86
N VAL A 234 1.72 30.13 10.74
CA VAL A 234 2.29 29.83 9.42
C VAL A 234 2.77 31.08 8.70
N SER A 235 3.74 30.91 7.81
CA SER A 235 4.28 32.02 7.00
C SER A 235 3.58 32.14 5.65
N SER A 236 3.04 31.03 5.15
CA SER A 236 2.33 30.90 3.88
C SER A 236 1.05 30.10 4.07
N ALA A 237 0.08 30.26 3.15
CA ALA A 237 -1.15 29.45 3.18
C ALA A 237 -0.88 27.98 2.82
N VAL A 238 0.17 27.72 2.01
CA VAL A 238 0.60 26.36 1.64
C VAL A 238 1.09 25.55 2.86
N ASP A 239 1.52 26.24 3.92
CA ASP A 239 1.96 25.60 5.17
C ASP A 239 0.76 25.05 5.98
N VAL A 240 -0.48 25.32 5.56
CA VAL A 240 -1.71 24.80 6.17
C VAL A 240 -2.25 23.70 5.25
N GLN A 241 -1.83 22.46 5.48
CA GLN A 241 -2.06 21.32 4.57
C GLN A 241 -3.49 21.21 4.03
N ARG A 242 -4.53 21.26 4.88
CA ARG A 242 -5.93 21.19 4.42
C ARG A 242 -6.34 22.41 3.58
N LEU A 243 -5.85 23.61 3.92
CA LEU A 243 -6.12 24.81 3.13
C LEU A 243 -5.47 24.71 1.75
N ASP A 244 -4.22 24.25 1.71
CA ASP A 244 -3.50 24.01 0.46
C ASP A 244 -4.21 22.96 -0.40
N LEU A 245 -4.68 21.85 0.21
CA LEU A 245 -5.43 20.80 -0.46
C LEU A 245 -6.68 21.34 -1.16
N TYR A 246 -7.52 22.08 -0.45
CA TYR A 246 -8.75 22.65 -1.03
C TYR A 246 -8.47 23.77 -2.03
N TRP A 247 -7.45 24.58 -1.77
CA TRP A 247 -7.08 25.67 -2.66
C TRP A 247 -6.66 25.14 -4.04
N GLU A 248 -5.71 24.21 -4.05
CA GLU A 248 -5.21 23.59 -5.28
C GLU A 248 -6.30 22.78 -5.97
N ALA A 249 -7.08 21.99 -5.23
CA ALA A 249 -8.12 21.18 -5.84
C ALA A 249 -9.21 22.03 -6.51
N LEU A 250 -9.65 23.13 -5.88
CA LEU A 250 -10.63 24.05 -6.48
C LEU A 250 -10.02 24.86 -7.64
N ALA A 251 -8.72 25.16 -7.61
CA ALA A 251 -8.03 25.80 -8.72
C ALA A 251 -7.90 24.85 -9.92
N ALA A 252 -7.54 23.59 -9.70
CA ALA A 252 -7.45 22.56 -10.73
C ALA A 252 -8.80 22.30 -11.41
N LEU A 253 -9.90 22.36 -10.67
CA LEU A 253 -11.26 22.27 -11.22
C LEU A 253 -11.74 23.54 -11.94
N GLY A 254 -10.96 24.64 -11.91
CA GLY A 254 -11.38 25.93 -12.47
C GLY A 254 -12.47 26.65 -11.66
N VAL A 255 -12.83 26.13 -10.48
CA VAL A 255 -13.75 26.80 -9.53
C VAL A 255 -13.08 28.05 -8.97
N ILE A 256 -11.76 28.03 -8.79
CA ILE A 256 -10.95 29.21 -8.48
C ILE A 256 -10.09 29.57 -9.70
N GLU A 257 -10.34 30.73 -10.29
CA GLU A 257 -9.50 31.29 -11.34
C GLU A 257 -8.44 32.22 -10.72
N LEU A 258 -7.16 31.91 -10.95
CA LEU A 258 -6.03 32.69 -10.45
C LEU A 258 -5.58 33.73 -11.48
N SER A 259 -5.37 34.96 -11.00
CA SER A 259 -4.69 36.04 -11.72
C SER A 259 -3.50 36.53 -10.90
N ALA A 260 -2.68 37.41 -11.48
CA ALA A 260 -1.45 37.90 -10.84
C ALA A 260 -1.62 38.52 -9.43
N THR A 261 -2.81 39.02 -9.09
CA THR A 261 -3.08 39.65 -7.78
C THR A 261 -4.44 39.30 -7.17
N LYS A 262 -5.27 38.52 -7.87
CA LYS A 262 -6.63 38.17 -7.42
C LYS A 262 -6.92 36.70 -7.73
N ALA A 263 -7.70 36.08 -6.85
CA ALA A 263 -8.41 34.84 -7.14
C ALA A 263 -9.92 35.13 -7.25
N ILE A 264 -10.59 34.55 -8.24
CA ILE A 264 -12.02 34.72 -8.50
C ILE A 264 -12.70 33.36 -8.34
N LEU A 265 -13.84 33.33 -7.64
CA LEU A 265 -14.62 32.10 -7.46
C LEU A 265 -15.74 32.03 -8.51
N HIS A 266 -15.79 30.92 -9.22
CA HIS A 266 -16.86 30.54 -10.14
C HIS A 266 -17.63 29.37 -9.54
N ASP A 267 -18.66 29.66 -8.73
CA ASP A 267 -19.51 28.59 -8.18
C ASP A 267 -20.49 28.11 -9.27
N PRO A 268 -20.35 26.87 -9.78
CA PRO A 268 -21.16 26.38 -10.90
C PRO A 268 -22.63 26.17 -10.52
N ARG A 269 -22.98 26.25 -9.23
CA ARG A 269 -24.33 26.04 -8.72
C ARG A 269 -25.15 27.33 -8.63
N VAL A 270 -24.54 28.49 -8.85
CA VAL A 270 -25.23 29.78 -8.70
C VAL A 270 -26.37 29.89 -9.70
N GLY A 271 -27.57 30.12 -9.19
CA GLY A 271 -28.79 30.26 -10.00
C GLY A 271 -29.48 28.94 -10.35
N LEU A 272 -28.95 27.79 -9.91
CA LEU A 272 -29.60 26.50 -10.02
C LEU A 272 -30.54 26.25 -8.84
N GLU A 273 -31.62 25.50 -9.07
CA GLU A 273 -32.59 25.11 -8.05
C GLU A 273 -33.00 23.64 -8.21
N GLY A 274 -33.50 23.03 -7.13
CA GLY A 274 -34.02 21.65 -7.14
C GLY A 274 -33.01 20.64 -7.69
N THR A 275 -33.46 19.78 -8.61
CA THR A 275 -32.67 18.68 -9.18
C THR A 275 -31.41 19.16 -9.90
N GLU A 276 -31.44 20.32 -10.58
CA GLU A 276 -30.24 20.85 -11.26
C GLU A 276 -29.13 21.22 -10.26
N TYR A 277 -29.52 21.78 -9.11
CA TYR A 277 -28.59 22.09 -8.03
C TYR A 277 -27.98 20.80 -7.42
N GLU A 278 -28.79 19.76 -7.27
CA GLU A 278 -28.35 18.46 -6.75
C GLU A 278 -27.35 17.79 -7.68
N VAL A 279 -27.66 17.68 -8.98
CA VAL A 279 -26.74 17.11 -10.00
C VAL A 279 -25.42 17.87 -10.02
N MET A 280 -25.46 19.19 -10.05
CA MET A 280 -24.24 20.01 -10.08
C MET A 280 -23.43 19.88 -8.77
N SER A 281 -24.11 19.67 -7.64
CA SER A 281 -23.43 19.42 -6.36
C SER A 281 -22.76 18.05 -6.32
N ILE A 282 -23.41 17.02 -6.88
CA ILE A 282 -22.80 15.69 -7.02
C ILE A 282 -21.54 15.80 -7.88
N ALA A 283 -21.64 16.41 -9.07
CA ALA A 283 -20.51 16.57 -9.98
C ALA A 283 -19.34 17.31 -9.30
N LEU A 284 -19.59 18.47 -8.69
CA LEU A 284 -18.55 19.24 -7.99
C LEU A 284 -17.86 18.43 -6.89
N LEU A 285 -18.60 17.65 -6.10
CA LEU A 285 -18.02 16.88 -4.98
C LEU A 285 -17.28 15.63 -5.47
N ARG A 286 -17.79 14.95 -6.50
CA ARG A 286 -17.10 13.84 -7.17
C ARG A 286 -15.78 14.32 -7.77
N ASP A 287 -15.81 15.41 -8.53
CA ASP A 287 -14.62 15.93 -9.22
C ASP A 287 -13.60 16.45 -8.21
N LEU A 288 -14.05 17.04 -7.09
CA LEU A 288 -13.17 17.44 -5.99
C LEU A 288 -12.51 16.23 -5.33
N ALA A 289 -13.27 15.17 -5.07
CA ALA A 289 -12.73 13.91 -4.54
C ALA A 289 -11.70 13.29 -5.51
N LEU A 290 -12.03 13.25 -6.80
CA LEU A 290 -11.13 12.75 -7.85
C LEU A 290 -9.79 13.50 -7.84
N VAL A 291 -9.80 14.83 -7.86
CA VAL A 291 -8.57 15.64 -7.80
C VAL A 291 -7.78 15.40 -6.52
N ILE A 292 -8.46 15.22 -5.38
CA ILE A 292 -7.79 14.90 -4.11
C ILE A 292 -7.12 13.53 -4.18
N TYR A 293 -7.81 12.50 -4.68
CA TYR A 293 -7.21 11.17 -4.86
C TYR A 293 -6.01 11.22 -5.80
N THR A 294 -6.16 11.82 -6.99
CA THR A 294 -5.07 11.96 -7.96
C THR A 294 -3.86 12.67 -7.34
N ARG A 295 -4.07 13.72 -6.55
CA ARG A 295 -2.98 14.41 -5.86
C ARG A 295 -2.22 13.50 -4.89
N PHE A 296 -2.93 12.60 -4.19
CA PHE A 296 -2.30 11.64 -3.28
C PHE A 296 -1.59 10.50 -4.04
N CYS A 297 -2.17 10.00 -5.14
CA CYS A 297 -1.55 9.01 -6.01
C CYS A 297 -0.30 9.55 -6.75
N ASN A 298 -0.21 10.87 -6.94
CA ASN A 298 0.95 11.51 -7.57
C ASN A 298 1.92 12.10 -6.53
N LEU A 299 1.84 11.68 -5.26
CA LEU A 299 2.76 12.18 -4.23
C LEU A 299 4.20 11.81 -4.57
N GLY A 300 5.04 12.85 -4.68
CA GLY A 300 6.46 12.73 -4.95
C GLY A 300 6.83 12.87 -6.43
N GLN A 301 5.85 12.86 -7.34
CA GLN A 301 6.06 13.25 -8.73
C GLN A 301 6.04 14.79 -8.88
N PRO A 302 6.99 15.39 -9.63
CA PRO A 302 6.97 16.82 -9.92
C PRO A 302 5.78 17.15 -10.83
N LEU A 303 4.86 17.99 -10.34
CA LEU A 303 3.63 18.39 -11.05
C LEU A 303 3.85 19.19 -12.35
N ASP A 304 5.08 19.67 -12.61
CA ASP A 304 5.38 20.71 -13.60
C ASP A 304 6.42 20.32 -14.65
N GLU A 305 6.87 19.06 -14.73
CA GLU A 305 7.79 18.66 -15.80
C GLU A 305 7.02 18.38 -17.10
N GLU A 306 6.71 19.47 -17.82
CA GLU A 306 6.69 19.43 -19.28
C GLU A 306 8.01 18.77 -19.70
N PHE A 307 7.91 17.52 -20.19
CA PHE A 307 8.98 16.68 -20.73
C PHE A 307 9.69 17.34 -21.93
N ASP A 308 10.35 18.47 -21.71
CA ASP A 308 11.26 19.10 -22.66
C ASP A 308 12.66 18.47 -22.48
N GLU A 309 12.88 17.38 -23.20
CA GLU A 309 14.19 16.92 -23.72
C GLU A 309 15.39 16.97 -22.75
N LEU A 310 15.27 16.42 -21.53
CA LEU A 310 16.45 16.12 -20.72
C LEU A 310 16.93 14.69 -20.99
N ASP A 311 17.94 14.63 -21.84
CA ASP A 311 18.70 13.47 -22.34
C ASP A 311 19.68 12.90 -21.29
N ASP A 312 19.37 13.02 -19.99
CA ASP A 312 20.21 12.54 -18.90
C ASP A 312 19.53 11.35 -18.21
N GLU A 313 20.05 10.14 -18.48
CA GLU A 313 19.70 8.83 -17.91
C GLU A 313 19.93 8.72 -16.37
N GLU A 314 19.67 9.79 -15.60
CA GLU A 314 19.47 9.63 -14.16
C GLU A 314 18.03 9.14 -14.00
N GLU A 315 17.87 7.82 -13.88
CA GLU A 315 16.68 7.18 -13.29
C GLU A 315 16.34 7.97 -12.03
N PHE A 316 15.38 8.89 -12.15
CA PHE A 316 14.71 9.43 -11.00
C PHE A 316 14.10 8.21 -10.31
N ASP A 317 14.59 7.95 -9.10
CA ASP A 317 14.03 6.99 -8.17
C ASP A 317 12.55 7.39 -8.00
N ASP A 318 11.69 6.78 -8.82
CA ASP A 318 10.27 7.09 -8.93
C ASP A 318 9.72 6.85 -7.53
N SER A 319 9.28 7.92 -6.86
CA SER A 319 8.92 7.82 -5.46
C SER A 319 7.70 6.91 -5.35
N GLY A 320 7.92 5.66 -4.92
CA GLY A 320 6.92 4.60 -4.85
C GLY A 320 5.75 4.91 -3.91
N THR A 321 5.84 5.97 -3.11
CA THR A 321 4.76 6.43 -2.22
C THR A 321 3.44 6.67 -2.97
N GLY A 322 3.46 7.33 -4.13
CA GLY A 322 2.25 7.62 -4.90
C GLY A 322 1.59 6.36 -5.44
N GLU A 323 2.40 5.46 -6.02
CA GLU A 323 1.99 4.15 -6.52
C GLU A 323 1.43 3.28 -5.37
N LEU A 324 2.13 3.22 -4.24
CA LEU A 324 1.68 2.53 -3.03
C LEU A 324 0.31 3.03 -2.56
N ILE A 325 0.10 4.35 -2.54
CA ILE A 325 -1.20 4.93 -2.18
C ILE A 325 -2.28 4.50 -3.18
N GLY A 326 -1.99 4.50 -4.49
CA GLY A 326 -2.89 4.01 -5.53
C GLY A 326 -3.27 2.54 -5.31
N ALA A 327 -2.29 1.68 -5.10
CA ALA A 327 -2.51 0.27 -4.81
C ALA A 327 -3.39 0.08 -3.55
N LEU A 328 -3.07 0.75 -2.45
CA LEU A 328 -3.84 0.67 -1.21
C LEU A 328 -5.28 1.21 -1.37
N LEU A 329 -5.49 2.25 -2.17
CA LEU A 329 -6.82 2.79 -2.47
C LEU A 329 -7.67 1.79 -3.27
N LEU A 330 -7.06 1.11 -4.24
CA LEU A 330 -7.71 0.06 -5.02
C LEU A 330 -8.07 -1.13 -4.12
N GLU A 331 -7.14 -1.57 -3.25
CA GLU A 331 -7.40 -2.60 -2.24
C GLU A 331 -8.57 -2.22 -1.31
N ALA A 332 -8.58 -0.98 -0.84
CA ALA A 332 -9.65 -0.45 0.00
C ALA A 332 -11.01 -0.34 -0.73
N ALA A 333 -11.02 -0.41 -2.07
CA ALA A 333 -12.25 -0.28 -2.86
C ALA A 333 -13.00 -1.61 -3.02
N TYR A 334 -12.33 -2.75 -2.83
CA TYR A 334 -12.98 -4.07 -2.84
C TYR A 334 -13.98 -4.24 -1.67
N GLU A 335 -14.78 -5.31 -1.70
CA GLU A 335 -15.84 -5.56 -0.71
C GLU A 335 -15.28 -5.66 0.72
N ASP A 336 -14.16 -6.37 0.90
CA ASP A 336 -13.55 -6.57 2.21
C ASP A 336 -12.70 -5.37 2.68
N GLY A 337 -12.25 -4.52 1.75
CA GLY A 337 -11.30 -3.43 2.02
C GLY A 337 -9.89 -3.92 2.38
N TYR A 338 -9.01 -3.00 2.79
CA TYR A 338 -7.62 -3.33 3.16
C TYR A 338 -7.43 -3.37 4.69
N PRO A 339 -6.96 -4.47 5.30
CA PRO A 339 -6.83 -4.55 6.75
C PRO A 339 -5.88 -3.51 7.34
N VAL A 340 -6.35 -2.73 8.33
CA VAL A 340 -5.54 -1.67 8.95
C VAL A 340 -4.31 -2.23 9.67
N GLU A 341 -4.46 -3.41 10.29
CA GLU A 341 -3.37 -4.07 11.01
C GLU A 341 -2.28 -4.59 10.09
N ASP A 342 -2.60 -4.90 8.83
CA ASP A 342 -1.61 -5.37 7.86
C ASP A 342 -0.66 -4.23 7.50
N LEU A 343 -1.18 -3.03 7.17
CA LEU A 343 -0.35 -1.85 6.92
C LEU A 343 0.57 -1.56 8.12
N ARG A 344 0.00 -1.56 9.33
CA ARG A 344 0.75 -1.30 10.57
C ARG A 344 1.85 -2.32 10.82
N MET A 345 1.60 -3.58 10.48
CA MET A 345 2.59 -4.64 10.60
C MET A 345 3.75 -4.38 9.64
N VAL A 346 3.46 -4.06 8.39
CA VAL A 346 4.49 -3.72 7.39
C VAL A 346 5.32 -2.53 7.87
N THR A 347 4.68 -1.43 8.33
CA THR A 347 5.36 -0.24 8.89
C THR A 347 6.35 -0.57 10.02
N GLN A 348 6.03 -1.57 10.86
CA GLN A 348 6.88 -1.99 11.98
C GLN A 348 8.03 -2.91 11.56
N THR A 349 7.89 -3.59 10.42
CA THR A 349 8.89 -4.54 9.92
C THR A 349 9.92 -3.91 8.99
N LEU A 350 9.54 -2.88 8.23
CA LEU A 350 10.44 -2.16 7.33
C LEU A 350 11.29 -1.11 8.05
N ALA A 351 12.36 -0.68 7.40
CA ALA A 351 13.28 0.33 7.90
C ALA A 351 13.85 1.17 6.76
N GLY A 352 14.24 2.41 7.04
CA GLY A 352 14.80 3.30 6.01
C GLY A 352 13.69 3.96 5.20
N ASP A 353 13.90 4.04 3.88
CA ASP A 353 13.03 4.79 2.98
C ASP A 353 11.66 4.11 2.82
N ASP A 354 11.59 2.78 2.67
CA ASP A 354 10.32 2.03 2.61
C ASP A 354 9.41 2.29 3.82
N GLN A 355 10.00 2.44 5.02
CA GLN A 355 9.22 2.77 6.22
C GLN A 355 8.64 4.19 6.13
N LEU A 356 9.38 5.14 5.56
CA LEU A 356 8.91 6.51 5.37
C LEU A 356 7.77 6.58 4.36
N GLU A 357 7.82 5.78 3.29
CA GLU A 357 6.76 5.70 2.29
C GLU A 357 5.45 5.19 2.88
N ILE A 358 5.50 4.11 3.66
CA ILE A 358 4.30 3.58 4.32
C ILE A 358 3.75 4.57 5.35
N MET A 359 4.63 5.23 6.12
CA MET A 359 4.19 6.29 7.05
C MET A 359 3.54 7.47 6.32
N ALA A 360 4.00 7.80 5.11
CA ALA A 360 3.39 8.81 4.27
C ALA A 360 2.02 8.37 3.73
N ALA A 361 1.88 7.10 3.31
CA ALA A 361 0.61 6.51 2.90
C ALA A 361 -0.41 6.48 4.05
N GLU A 362 -0.01 6.07 5.26
CA GLU A 362 -0.84 6.13 6.47
C GLU A 362 -1.31 7.57 6.74
N ALA A 363 -0.40 8.55 6.67
CA ALA A 363 -0.75 9.96 6.86
C ALA A 363 -1.72 10.47 5.78
N ALA A 364 -1.56 10.06 4.52
CA ALA A 364 -2.48 10.39 3.43
C ALA A 364 -3.89 9.82 3.70
N PHE A 365 -3.99 8.57 4.15
CA PHE A 365 -5.25 7.91 4.48
C PHE A 365 -5.97 8.59 5.64
N GLU A 366 -5.24 9.01 6.68
CA GLU A 366 -5.81 9.80 7.79
C GLU A 366 -6.36 11.16 7.32
N ILE A 367 -5.69 11.81 6.36
CA ILE A 367 -6.18 13.06 5.77
C ILE A 367 -7.45 12.82 4.94
N MET A 368 -7.46 11.79 4.09
CA MET A 368 -8.62 11.42 3.28
C MET A 368 -9.82 11.01 4.16
N ALA A 369 -9.57 10.26 5.23
CA ALA A 369 -10.59 9.89 6.20
C ALA A 369 -11.16 11.09 6.95
N ALA A 370 -10.34 12.08 7.27
CA ALA A 370 -10.81 13.32 7.87
C ALA A 370 -11.79 14.10 6.97
N GLU A 371 -11.75 13.88 5.64
CA GLU A 371 -12.68 14.44 4.66
C GLU A 371 -13.89 13.52 4.37
N GLY A 372 -13.87 12.27 4.83
CA GLY A 372 -14.87 11.24 4.55
C GLY A 372 -14.70 10.58 3.18
N LEU A 373 -13.47 10.60 2.63
CA LEU A 373 -13.11 9.93 1.39
C LEU A 373 -12.77 8.45 1.63
N ILE A 374 -12.27 8.10 2.81
CA ILE A 374 -11.97 6.74 3.24
C ILE A 374 -12.60 6.53 4.62
N ASP A 375 -13.16 5.36 4.87
CA ASP A 375 -13.55 4.92 6.21
C ASP A 375 -12.40 4.10 6.83
N ILE A 376 -11.96 4.49 8.04
CA ILE A 376 -10.95 3.75 8.81
C ILE A 376 -11.65 2.98 9.94
N GLY A 377 -11.79 1.67 9.75
CA GLY A 377 -12.37 0.74 10.73
C GLY A 377 -11.39 -0.37 11.11
N GLU A 378 -11.85 -1.62 11.03
CA GLU A 378 -10.96 -2.79 11.02
C GLU A 378 -10.17 -2.86 9.70
N ASN A 379 -10.82 -2.41 8.62
CA ASN A 379 -10.23 -2.25 7.29
C ASN A 379 -10.34 -0.78 6.86
N TYR A 380 -9.43 -0.34 6.01
CA TYR A 380 -9.61 0.83 5.17
C TYR A 380 -10.62 0.47 4.09
N ALA A 381 -11.68 1.28 3.95
CA ALA A 381 -12.75 1.04 2.98
C ALA A 381 -13.11 2.32 2.24
N ILE A 382 -13.33 2.22 0.93
CA ILE A 382 -13.87 3.32 0.13
C ILE A 382 -15.39 3.38 0.32
N PRO A 383 -15.96 4.53 0.75
CA PRO A 383 -17.40 4.70 0.85
C PRO A 383 -18.08 4.40 -0.51
N PRO A 384 -19.26 3.75 -0.51
CA PRO A 384 -19.97 3.37 -1.74
C PRO A 384 -20.08 4.48 -2.80
N VAL A 385 -20.27 5.72 -2.35
CA VAL A 385 -20.45 6.89 -3.22
C VAL A 385 -19.19 7.31 -3.99
N PHE A 386 -18.01 6.81 -3.60
CA PHE A 386 -16.74 7.07 -4.26
C PHE A 386 -16.16 5.84 -4.96
N LYS A 387 -16.79 4.65 -4.89
CA LYS A 387 -16.30 3.47 -5.60
C LYS A 387 -16.21 3.70 -7.11
N LYS A 388 -17.19 4.40 -7.69
CA LYS A 388 -17.15 4.86 -9.09
C LYS A 388 -15.95 5.76 -9.40
N THR A 389 -15.57 6.63 -8.47
CA THR A 389 -14.39 7.50 -8.62
C THR A 389 -13.09 6.69 -8.61
N ILE A 390 -12.99 5.69 -7.74
CA ILE A 390 -11.83 4.79 -7.67
C ILE A 390 -11.76 3.85 -8.88
N ALA A 391 -12.92 3.35 -9.33
CA ALA A 391 -13.01 2.54 -10.54
C ALA A 391 -12.39 3.28 -11.74
N PHE A 392 -12.85 4.50 -12.00
CA PHE A 392 -12.32 5.35 -13.07
C PHE A 392 -10.84 5.72 -12.90
N LEU A 393 -10.42 6.09 -11.68
CA LEU A 393 -9.07 6.60 -11.44
C LEU A 393 -8.01 5.50 -11.46
N LEU A 394 -8.31 4.32 -10.93
CA LEU A 394 -7.33 3.28 -10.62
C LEU A 394 -7.66 1.95 -11.28
N ALA A 395 -8.88 1.44 -11.15
CA ALA A 395 -9.23 0.10 -11.61
C ALA A 395 -9.27 -0.01 -13.15
N GLU A 396 -9.87 0.97 -13.84
CA GLU A 396 -9.91 0.99 -15.31
C GLU A 396 -8.51 1.10 -15.94
N PRO A 397 -7.63 2.03 -15.50
CA PRO A 397 -6.25 2.07 -15.99
C PRO A 397 -5.42 0.82 -15.66
N ALA A 398 -5.72 0.15 -14.55
CA ALA A 398 -5.08 -1.11 -14.14
C ALA A 398 -5.73 -2.36 -14.78
N GLU A 399 -6.72 -2.18 -15.68
CA GLU A 399 -7.44 -3.25 -16.35
C GLU A 399 -8.13 -4.27 -15.41
N CYS A 400 -8.46 -3.87 -14.18
CA CYS A 400 -9.15 -4.74 -13.23
C CYS A 400 -10.59 -5.05 -13.68
N GLU A 401 -11.14 -6.20 -13.25
CA GLU A 401 -12.55 -6.51 -13.49
C GLU A 401 -13.46 -5.62 -12.63
N ILE A 402 -14.41 -4.92 -13.28
CA ILE A 402 -15.34 -3.99 -12.64
C ILE A 402 -16.77 -4.41 -12.94
N GLU A 403 -17.59 -4.57 -11.90
CA GLU A 403 -19.03 -4.81 -12.02
C GLU A 403 -19.78 -3.53 -11.64
N TYR A 404 -20.35 -2.87 -12.65
CA TYR A 404 -21.29 -1.77 -12.47
C TYR A 404 -22.71 -2.32 -12.26
N GLU A 405 -23.28 -2.15 -11.06
CA GLU A 405 -24.67 -2.59 -10.79
C GLU A 405 -25.68 -1.82 -11.67
N ASP A 406 -25.38 -0.57 -12.01
CA ASP A 406 -26.06 0.19 -13.07
C ASP A 406 -25.07 0.41 -14.23
N PRO A 407 -25.28 -0.18 -15.42
CA PRO A 407 -24.40 -0.01 -16.57
C PRO A 407 -24.19 1.45 -17.00
N ALA A 408 -25.10 2.37 -16.64
CA ALA A 408 -24.90 3.80 -16.92
C ALA A 408 -23.79 4.42 -16.05
N ASP A 409 -23.38 3.76 -14.97
CA ASP A 409 -22.27 4.21 -14.13
C ASP A 409 -20.88 4.03 -14.75
N GLU A 410 -20.76 3.34 -15.89
CA GLU A 410 -19.55 3.37 -16.73
C GLU A 410 -19.20 4.80 -17.18
N ASP A 411 -20.20 5.66 -17.37
CA ASP A 411 -19.95 7.09 -17.59
C ASP A 411 -19.74 7.77 -16.25
N ILE A 412 -18.50 8.22 -15.98
CA ILE A 412 -18.20 8.93 -14.73
C ILE A 412 -19.12 10.13 -14.50
N GLU A 413 -19.60 10.79 -15.57
CA GLU A 413 -20.48 11.96 -15.50
C GLU A 413 -21.91 11.63 -15.05
N TYR A 414 -22.35 10.38 -15.21
CA TYR A 414 -23.68 9.95 -14.78
C TYR A 414 -23.87 10.09 -13.26
N ALA A 415 -24.94 10.78 -12.85
CA ALA A 415 -25.21 11.12 -11.45
C ALA A 415 -26.13 10.11 -10.72
N GLY A 416 -26.45 8.99 -11.37
CA GLY A 416 -27.40 8.00 -10.88
C GLY A 416 -28.82 8.18 -11.42
N ALA A 417 -29.64 7.14 -11.27
CA ALA A 417 -31.04 7.15 -11.70
C ALA A 417 -31.90 8.12 -10.85
N HIS A 418 -32.95 8.69 -11.46
CA HIS A 418 -33.88 9.64 -10.81
C HIS A 418 -34.92 8.97 -9.90
#